data_AF-A0A921KCK6-F1
#
_entry.id   AF-A0A921KCK6-F1
#
_cell.length_a   1.000
_cell.length_b   1.000
_cell.length_c   1.000
_cell.angle_alpha   90.00
_cell.angle_beta   90.00
_cell.angle_gamma   90.00
#
_symmetry.space_group_name_H-M   'P 1'
#
loop_
_entity.id
_entity.type
_entity.pdbx_description
1 polymer ?
#
loop_
_entity_poly.entity_id
_entity_poly.type
_entity_poly.pdbx_seq_one_letter_code
_entity_poly.pdbx_strand_id
1 'polypeptide(L)' 'MLENVIDFFKNLPAKICTSCGKEIEEQHECYGNKCDDCNIL' A
#
# COMPACT_ATOMS: atom_id res chain seq x y z
N MET A 1 5.93 -1.39 -22.25
CA MET A 1 7.29 -1.86 -21.89
C MET A 1 7.69 -1.03 -20.67
N LEU A 2 8.14 -1.65 -19.58
CA LEU A 2 8.68 -0.89 -18.44
C LEU A 2 10.01 -0.29 -18.88
N GLU A 3 10.01 1.00 -19.23
CA GLU A 3 11.20 1.68 -19.78
C GLU A 3 12.31 1.80 -18.75
N ASN A 4 11.97 1.92 -17.45
CA ASN A 4 12.92 1.93 -16.36
C ASN A 4 12.30 1.30 -15.10
N VAL A 5 12.86 0.17 -14.67
CA VAL A 5 12.38 -0.58 -13.51
C VAL A 5 12.61 0.17 -12.19
N ILE A 6 13.68 0.97 -12.11
CA ILE A 6 14.02 1.74 -10.92
C ILE A 6 13.03 2.87 -10.73
N ASP A 7 12.69 3.57 -11.81
CA ASP A 7 11.71 4.66 -11.75
C ASP A 7 10.30 4.16 -11.45
N PHE A 8 9.95 2.93 -11.87
CA PHE A 8 8.71 2.29 -11.44
C PHE A 8 8.63 2.09 -9.92
N PHE A 9 9.68 1.53 -9.31
CA PHE A 9 9.69 1.31 -7.86
C PHE A 9 9.78 2.62 -7.05
N LYS A 10 10.47 3.65 -7.58
CA LYS A 10 10.51 4.98 -6.94
C LYS A 10 9.16 5.69 -6.94
N ASN A 11 8.33 5.42 -7.95
CA ASN A 11 7.01 6.04 -8.12
C ASN A 11 5.88 5.04 -7.82
N LEU A 12 6.15 4.02 -7.01
CA LEU A 12 5.12 3.07 -6.61
C LEU A 12 4.05 3.84 -5.82
N PRO A 13 2.77 3.77 -6.21
CA PRO A 13 1.72 4.44 -5.45
C PRO A 13 1.64 3.85 -4.05
N ALA A 14 1.29 4.70 -3.10
CA ALA A 14 1.05 4.24 -1.74
C ALA A 14 -0.11 3.26 -1.67
N LYS A 15 -0.06 2.36 -0.69
CA LYS A 15 -1.08 1.34 -0.51
C LYS A 15 -2.33 1.97 0.09
N ILE A 16 -3.51 1.64 -0.46
CA ILE A 16 -4.78 2.19 -0.03
C ILE A 16 -5.61 1.11 0.68
N CYS A 17 -6.18 1.45 1.84
CA CYS A 17 -7.07 0.58 2.59
C CYS A 17 -8.37 0.31 1.80
N THR A 18 -8.71 -0.96 1.61
CA THR A 18 -9.95 -1.34 0.89
C THR A 18 -11.22 -1.04 1.65
N SER A 19 -11.15 -0.71 2.95
CA SER A 19 -12.31 -0.41 3.79
C SER A 19 -12.60 1.08 3.92
N CYS A 20 -11.57 1.91 4.15
CA CYS A 20 -11.75 3.35 4.38
C CYS A 20 -11.16 4.24 3.28
N GLY A 21 -10.40 3.69 2.33
CA GLY A 21 -9.80 4.46 1.24
C GLY A 21 -8.63 5.35 1.64
N LYS A 22 -8.16 5.29 2.89
CA LYS A 22 -6.97 6.02 3.36
C LYS A 22 -5.69 5.29 2.98
N GLU A 23 -4.60 6.06 2.90
CA GLU A 23 -3.24 5.53 2.77
C GLU A 23 -2.88 4.68 3.99
N ILE A 24 -2.21 3.55 3.76
CA ILE A 24 -1.72 2.68 4.84
C ILE A 24 -0.28 3.08 5.15
N GLU A 25 -0.07 3.66 6.34
CA GLU A 25 1.17 4.34 6.75
C GLU A 25 2.34 3.38 7.03
N GLU A 26 2.06 2.16 7.50
CA GLU A 26 3.09 1.15 7.77
C GLU A 26 2.60 -0.25 7.43
N GLN A 27 3.49 -1.06 6.85
CA GLN A 27 3.25 -2.48 6.60
C GLN A 27 4.53 -3.26 6.96
N HIS A 28 4.65 -3.70 8.22
CA HIS A 28 5.53 -4.84 8.51
C HIS A 28 5.04 -6.12 7.79
N GLU A 29 3.76 -6.17 7.41
CA GLU A 29 3.13 -7.27 6.69
C GLU A 29 2.56 -6.84 5.32
N CYS A 30 3.25 -7.15 4.22
CA CYS A 30 2.85 -6.75 2.86
C CYS A 30 1.50 -7.31 2.37
N TYR A 31 0.92 -8.31 3.05
CA TYR A 31 -0.28 -9.02 2.59
C TYR A 31 -1.61 -8.40 3.07
N GLY A 32 -1.61 -7.53 4.10
CA GLY A 32 -2.83 -6.96 4.65
C GLY A 32 -3.41 -5.83 3.77
N ASN A 33 -4.68 -5.89 3.38
CA ASN A 33 -5.33 -4.88 2.53
C ASN A 33 -6.17 -3.85 3.30
N LYS A 34 -6.21 -3.95 4.62
CA LYS A 34 -6.85 -3.00 5.53
C LYS A 34 -5.79 -2.29 6.37
N CYS A 35 -6.02 -1.02 6.72
CA CYS A 35 -5.22 -0.32 7.71
C CYS A 35 -5.54 -0.82 9.13
N ASP A 36 -4.65 -0.55 10.08
CA ASP A 36 -4.79 -0.99 11.47
C ASP A 36 -6.10 -0.50 12.11
N ASP A 37 -6.52 0.74 11.81
CA ASP A 37 -7.82 1.28 12.25
C ASP A 37 -9.02 0.46 11.78
N CYS A 38 -8.93 -0.17 10.61
CA CYS A 38 -9.99 -0.99 10.01
C CYS A 38 -9.81 -2.49 10.29
N ASN A 39 -8.67 -2.88 10.85
CA ASN A 39 -8.33 -4.27 11.18
C ASN A 39 -8.62 -4.55 12.67
N ILE A 40 -9.84 -4.21 13.08
CA ILE A 40 -10.33 -4.44 14.44
C ILE A 40 -10.77 -5.91 14.56
N LEU A 41 -10.21 -6.62 15.55
CA LEU A 41 -10.57 -7.99 15.94
C LEU A 41 -11.92 -8.05 16.66
#